data_AF-A0A926LR27-F1
#
_entry.id   AF-A0A926LR27-F1
#
_cell.length_a   1.000
_cell.length_b   1.000
_cell.length_c   1.000
_cell.angle_alpha   90.00
_cell.angle_beta   90.00
_cell.angle_gamma   90.00
#
_symmetry.space_group_name_H-M   'P 1'
#
loop_
_entity.id
_entity.type
_entity.pdbx_description
1 polymer ?
#
loop_
_entity_poly.entity_id
_entity_poly.type
_entity_poly.pdbx_seq_one_letter_code
_entity_poly.pdbx_strand_id
1 'polypeptide(L)'
;MTTQPVITTPGTGTPVVLRYALMPVDGNGIAVATVAAMLDHGAGGTQARVLAPGEVLPYGTVPVLVTDTTVYGVTRLEETLLRWGPLPKPWLVWVSDAPVRPVQDARFTVRALEGRLAGVARLPYLPVLRAVKGPDEALEYKDVQAAAARLRRTIEGK
;
A
#
# COMPACT_ATOMS: atom_id res chain seq x y z
N MET A 1 41.69 -30.78 -22.30
CA MET A 1 40.27 -30.69 -21.91
C MET A 1 40.07 -29.34 -21.25
N THR A 2 39.53 -28.38 -21.98
CA THR A 2 39.38 -26.98 -21.54
C THR A 2 37.89 -26.69 -21.45
N THR A 3 37.37 -26.52 -20.24
CA THR A 3 35.98 -26.17 -19.98
C THR A 3 35.81 -24.66 -20.16
N GLN A 4 34.97 -24.26 -21.13
CA GLN A 4 34.53 -22.88 -21.27
C GLN A 4 33.47 -22.55 -20.20
N PRO A 5 33.55 -21.39 -19.54
CA PRO A 5 32.44 -20.88 -18.75
C PRO A 5 31.36 -20.32 -19.68
N VAL A 6 30.15 -20.87 -19.57
CA VAL A 6 28.94 -20.34 -20.20
C VAL A 6 28.62 -19.01 -19.51
N ILE A 7 28.82 -17.91 -20.23
CA ILE A 7 28.32 -16.60 -19.81
C ILE A 7 26.83 -16.56 -20.19
N THR A 8 25.97 -16.81 -19.22
CA THR A 8 24.55 -16.49 -19.35
C THR A 8 24.40 -14.98 -19.37
N THR A 9 24.01 -14.45 -20.53
CA THR A 9 23.58 -13.06 -20.73
C THR A 9 22.50 -12.70 -19.69
N PRO A 10 22.69 -11.68 -18.83
CA PRO A 10 21.60 -11.18 -18.00
C PRO A 10 20.56 -10.56 -18.93
N GLY A 11 19.34 -11.11 -18.89
CA GLY A 11 18.19 -10.54 -19.57
C GLY A 11 18.04 -9.07 -19.19
N THR A 12 17.71 -8.26 -20.19
CA THR A 12 17.46 -6.81 -20.12
C THR A 12 16.21 -6.51 -19.30
N GLY A 13 16.23 -6.83 -18.01
CA GLY A 13 15.25 -6.34 -17.05
C GLY A 13 15.67 -4.94 -16.64
N THR A 14 14.84 -3.93 -16.91
CA THR A 14 14.95 -2.63 -16.24
C THR A 14 15.09 -2.85 -14.74
N PRO A 15 16.05 -2.22 -14.04
CA PRO A 15 16.13 -2.33 -12.60
C PRO A 15 14.81 -1.81 -12.01
N VAL A 16 14.00 -2.73 -11.46
CA VAL A 16 12.74 -2.37 -10.83
C VAL A 16 13.08 -1.84 -9.45
N VAL A 17 13.21 -0.51 -9.37
CA VAL A 17 13.43 0.19 -8.10
C VAL A 17 12.12 0.20 -7.33
N LEU A 18 12.19 -0.08 -6.02
CA LEU A 18 11.06 0.04 -5.11
C LEU A 18 10.41 1.41 -5.27
N ARG A 19 9.12 1.43 -5.59
CA ARG A 19 8.34 2.66 -5.80
C ARG A 19 7.50 3.00 -4.59
N TYR A 20 6.89 2.00 -3.96
CA TYR A 20 5.95 2.18 -2.87
C TYR A 20 6.44 1.44 -1.62
N ALA A 21 6.60 2.19 -0.53
CA ALA A 21 6.94 1.64 0.77
C ALA A 21 5.70 1.70 1.67
N LEU A 22 5.10 0.53 1.93
CA LEU A 22 3.86 0.44 2.69
C LEU A 22 4.16 0.30 4.19
N MET A 23 3.42 1.05 4.99
CA MET A 23 3.50 1.04 6.45
C MET A 23 2.10 0.85 7.01
N PRO A 24 1.78 -0.33 7.60
CA PRO A 24 0.54 -0.54 8.30
C PRO A 24 0.51 0.29 9.57
N VAL A 25 -0.58 1.01 9.79
CA VAL A 25 -0.73 1.93 10.93
C VAL A 25 -1.42 1.25 12.12
N ASP A 26 -2.33 0.33 11.86
CA ASP A 26 -3.20 -0.34 12.83
C ASP A 26 -3.05 -1.87 12.86
N GLY A 27 -2.28 -2.46 11.95
CA GLY A 27 -1.91 -3.87 11.97
C GLY A 27 -1.51 -4.41 10.61
N ASN A 28 -0.77 -5.52 10.59
CA ASN A 28 -0.46 -6.23 9.34
C ASN A 28 -1.52 -7.33 9.12
N GLY A 29 -2.26 -7.25 8.02
CA GLY A 29 -3.33 -8.17 7.70
C GLY A 29 -3.57 -8.30 6.20
N ILE A 30 -4.54 -9.13 5.82
CA ILE A 30 -4.82 -9.44 4.40
C ILE A 30 -5.11 -8.19 3.56
N ALA A 31 -5.74 -7.16 4.13
CA ALA A 31 -5.97 -5.89 3.46
C ALA A 31 -4.65 -5.20 3.08
N VAL A 32 -3.72 -5.08 4.02
CA VAL A 32 -2.40 -4.45 3.80
C VAL A 32 -1.58 -5.24 2.78
N ALA A 33 -1.55 -6.56 2.92
CA ALA A 33 -0.87 -7.44 1.96
C ALA A 33 -1.46 -7.31 0.55
N THR A 34 -2.78 -7.21 0.45
CA THR A 34 -3.46 -7.02 -0.83
C THR A 34 -3.15 -5.65 -1.42
N VAL A 35 -3.14 -4.56 -0.62
CA VAL A 35 -2.74 -3.23 -1.09
C VAL A 35 -1.31 -3.23 -1.62
N ALA A 36 -0.39 -3.93 -0.95
CA ALA A 36 0.98 -4.10 -1.45
C ALA A 36 0.97 -4.78 -2.82
N ALA A 37 0.28 -5.90 -2.97
CA ALA A 37 0.18 -6.61 -4.24
C ALA A 37 -0.52 -5.79 -5.36
N MET A 38 -1.54 -4.99 -5.00
CA MET A 38 -2.21 -4.08 -5.93
C MET A 38 -1.25 -3.02 -6.50
N LEU A 39 -0.36 -2.49 -5.66
CA LEU A 39 0.64 -1.49 -6.05
C LEU A 39 1.87 -2.10 -6.71
N ASP A 40 2.20 -3.35 -6.38
CA ASP A 40 3.34 -4.06 -6.95
C ASP A 40 3.12 -4.45 -8.42
N HIS A 41 1.85 -4.59 -8.82
CA HIS A 41 1.46 -4.87 -10.20
C HIS A 41 2.13 -6.13 -10.80
N GLY A 42 2.28 -7.17 -9.97
CA GLY A 42 2.87 -8.45 -10.39
C GLY A 42 4.40 -8.41 -10.53
N ALA A 43 5.06 -7.39 -9.98
CA ALA A 43 6.51 -7.25 -10.01
C ALA A 43 7.24 -8.10 -8.93
N GLY A 44 6.55 -9.02 -8.26
CA GLY A 44 7.14 -9.93 -7.27
C GLY A 44 7.66 -9.23 -6.00
N GLY A 45 7.05 -8.12 -5.61
CA GLY A 45 7.44 -7.30 -4.45
C GLY A 45 8.55 -6.29 -4.73
N THR A 46 8.94 -6.12 -6.00
CA THR A 46 10.01 -5.18 -6.40
C THR A 46 9.52 -3.74 -6.56
N GLN A 47 8.23 -3.52 -6.85
CA GLN A 47 7.66 -2.17 -6.96
C GLN A 47 6.98 -1.71 -5.69
N ALA A 48 6.37 -2.63 -4.93
CA ALA A 48 5.73 -2.30 -3.67
C ALA A 48 5.94 -3.41 -2.63
N ARG A 49 6.31 -3.01 -1.42
CA ARG A 49 6.36 -3.94 -0.28
C ARG A 49 6.02 -3.28 1.03
N VAL A 50 5.59 -4.10 1.98
CA VAL A 50 5.41 -3.71 3.37
C VAL A 50 6.78 -3.60 4.02
N LEU A 51 7.07 -2.46 4.64
CA LEU A 51 8.27 -2.27 5.44
C LEU A 51 8.13 -3.02 6.77
N ALA A 52 9.23 -3.63 7.22
CA ALA A 52 9.27 -4.20 8.56
C ALA A 52 9.19 -3.10 9.63
N PRO A 53 8.67 -3.39 10.84
CA PRO A 53 8.68 -2.43 11.93
C PRO A 53 10.08 -1.89 12.22
N GLY A 54 10.23 -0.56 12.25
CA GLY A 54 11.53 0.11 12.46
C GLY A 54 12.46 0.14 11.25
N GLU A 55 12.05 -0.44 10.12
CA GLU A 55 12.79 -0.31 8.87
C GLU A 55 12.75 1.14 8.36
N VAL A 56 13.90 1.63 7.89
CA VAL A 56 14.03 2.99 7.38
C VAL A 56 13.39 3.10 6.00
N LEU A 57 12.67 4.21 5.75
CA LEU A 57 12.10 4.50 4.44
C LEU A 57 13.20 4.59 3.37
N PRO A 58 13.21 3.71 2.35
CA PRO A 58 14.24 3.74 1.34
C PRO A 58 14.17 5.02 0.50
N TYR A 59 15.33 5.53 0.10
CA TYR A 59 15.40 6.78 -0.66
C TYR A 59 14.69 6.68 -2.01
N GLY A 60 13.98 7.73 -2.40
CA GLY A 60 13.24 7.78 -3.68
C GLY A 60 11.94 6.99 -3.71
N THR A 61 11.51 6.38 -2.59
CA THR A 61 10.23 5.70 -2.48
C THR A 61 9.09 6.64 -2.10
N VAL A 62 7.89 6.33 -2.55
CA VAL A 62 6.64 6.96 -2.11
C VAL A 62 6.16 6.24 -0.85
N PRO A 63 6.10 6.92 0.31
CA PRO A 63 5.57 6.32 1.52
C PRO A 63 4.04 6.19 1.44
N VAL A 64 3.52 5.03 1.80
CA VAL A 64 2.09 4.70 1.79
C VAL A 64 1.68 4.20 3.17
N LEU A 65 0.85 4.97 3.86
CA LEU A 65 0.22 4.57 5.11
C LEU A 65 -1.08 3.83 4.79
N VAL A 66 -1.26 2.66 5.40
CA VAL A 66 -2.48 1.85 5.24
C VAL A 66 -3.19 1.72 6.58
N THR A 67 -4.49 2.00 6.60
CA THR A 67 -5.34 1.88 7.79
C THR A 67 -6.80 1.68 7.41
N ASP A 68 -7.56 1.14 8.35
CA ASP A 68 -9.00 0.91 8.18
C ASP A 68 -9.83 2.20 8.38
N THR A 69 -11.10 2.15 7.94
CA THR A 69 -12.07 3.25 8.13
C THR A 69 -12.63 3.44 9.53
N THR A 70 -11.92 2.92 10.53
CA THR A 70 -12.30 2.97 11.95
C THR A 70 -11.74 4.22 12.62
N VAL A 71 -12.35 4.65 13.74
CA VAL A 71 -11.79 5.72 14.59
C VAL A 71 -10.42 5.31 15.09
N TYR A 72 -10.28 4.05 15.52
CA TYR A 72 -9.00 3.51 16.00
C TYR A 72 -7.89 3.65 14.97
N GLY A 73 -8.14 3.25 13.72
CA GLY A 73 -7.18 3.37 12.62
C GLY A 73 -6.76 4.83 12.38
N VAL A 74 -7.72 5.76 12.37
CA VAL A 74 -7.43 7.18 12.17
C VAL A 74 -6.70 7.82 13.37
N THR A 75 -6.97 7.39 14.60
CA THR A 75 -6.17 7.83 15.78
C THR A 75 -4.73 7.35 15.66
N ARG A 76 -4.49 6.10 15.25
CA ARG A 76 -3.14 5.58 14.99
C ARG A 76 -2.45 6.31 13.85
N LEU A 77 -3.20 6.72 12.83
CA LEU A 77 -2.70 7.53 11.73
C LEU A 77 -2.22 8.89 12.23
N GLU A 78 -3.01 9.56 13.06
CA GLU A 78 -2.62 10.82 13.68
C GLU A 78 -1.34 10.68 14.50
N GLU A 79 -1.24 9.67 15.37
CA GLU A 79 -0.04 9.36 16.15
C GLU A 79 1.19 9.08 15.27
N THR A 80 0.98 8.41 14.14
CA THR A 80 2.04 8.10 13.16
C THR A 80 2.51 9.38 12.46
N LEU A 81 1.58 10.21 12.01
CA LEU A 81 1.88 11.47 11.35
C LEU A 81 2.57 12.46 12.31
N LEU A 82 2.18 12.50 13.58
CA LEU A 82 2.85 13.31 14.60
C LEU A 82 4.35 12.98 14.71
N ARG A 83 4.72 11.70 14.54
CA ARG A 83 6.11 11.22 14.58
C ARG A 83 6.82 11.20 13.23
N TRP A 84 6.15 11.62 12.15
CA TRP A 84 6.64 11.49 10.77
C TRP A 84 7.92 12.26 10.49
N GLY A 85 8.15 13.36 11.21
CA GLY A 85 9.36 14.18 11.03
C GLY A 85 9.48 14.76 9.60
N PRO A 86 10.71 14.95 9.10
CA PRO A 86 10.98 15.59 7.80
C PRO A 86 10.89 14.62 6.59
N LEU A 87 10.16 13.51 6.71
CA LEU A 87 9.97 12.55 5.62
C LEU A 87 9.00 13.10 4.55
N PRO A 88 9.06 12.58 3.29
CA PRO A 88 8.08 12.92 2.26
C PRO A 88 6.64 12.70 2.75
N LYS A 89 5.71 13.56 2.34
CA LYS A 89 4.30 13.41 2.72
C LYS A 89 3.78 12.03 2.26
N PRO A 90 3.18 11.23 3.15
CA PRO A 90 2.68 9.92 2.77
C PRO A 90 1.36 9.99 2.05
N TRP A 91 1.12 9.03 1.17
CA TRP A 91 -0.22 8.70 0.72
C TRP A 91 -0.95 7.92 1.81
N LEU A 92 -2.23 8.24 2.01
CA LEU A 92 -3.11 7.42 2.84
C LEU A 92 -3.93 6.50 1.95
N VAL A 93 -3.78 5.18 2.15
CA VAL A 93 -4.71 4.18 1.63
C VAL A 93 -5.69 3.82 2.75
N TRP A 94 -6.92 4.28 2.58
CA TRP A 94 -7.97 4.15 3.59
C TRP A 94 -8.93 3.03 3.18
N VAL A 95 -8.84 1.89 3.87
CA VAL A 95 -9.55 0.66 3.50
C VAL A 95 -10.84 0.55 4.30
N SER A 96 -11.97 0.36 3.61
CA SER A 96 -13.23 0.12 4.32
C SER A 96 -13.26 -1.25 4.99
N ASP A 97 -13.46 -1.26 6.31
CA ASP A 97 -13.55 -2.46 7.14
C ASP A 97 -14.93 -3.15 7.08
N ALA A 98 -15.95 -2.37 6.69
CA ALA A 98 -17.34 -2.79 6.57
C ALA A 98 -18.04 -2.09 5.39
N PRO A 99 -19.15 -2.63 4.85
CA PRO A 99 -19.92 -2.05 3.73
C PRO A 99 -20.78 -0.86 4.18
N VAL A 100 -20.25 -0.03 5.06
CA VAL A 100 -20.92 1.15 5.60
C VAL A 100 -20.04 2.37 5.42
N ARG A 101 -20.67 3.55 5.47
CA ARG A 101 -19.91 4.80 5.41
C ARG A 101 -19.00 4.90 6.64
N PRO A 102 -17.74 5.37 6.47
CA PRO A 102 -16.88 5.67 7.61
C PRO A 102 -17.59 6.62 8.57
N VAL A 103 -17.41 6.36 9.86
CA VAL A 103 -18.03 7.19 10.91
C VAL A 103 -17.60 8.65 10.77
N GLN A 104 -18.44 9.54 11.28
CA GLN A 104 -18.26 10.98 11.11
C GLN A 104 -16.90 11.46 11.62
N ASP A 105 -16.51 11.04 12.82
CA ASP A 105 -15.25 11.45 13.46
C ASP A 105 -14.04 11.05 12.64
N ALA A 106 -13.98 9.79 12.17
CA ALA A 106 -12.90 9.30 11.32
C ALA A 106 -12.77 10.15 10.03
N ARG A 107 -13.90 10.56 9.42
CA ARG A 107 -13.89 11.44 8.24
C ARG A 107 -13.40 12.85 8.55
N PHE A 108 -13.81 13.42 9.68
CA PHE A 108 -13.36 14.75 10.10
C PHE A 108 -11.87 14.76 10.40
N THR A 109 -11.37 13.76 11.13
CA THR A 109 -9.95 13.66 11.44
C THR A 109 -9.11 13.47 10.19
N VAL A 110 -9.50 12.59 9.26
CA VAL A 110 -8.77 12.45 7.98
C VAL A 110 -8.74 13.77 7.20
N ARG A 111 -9.86 14.51 7.14
CA ARG A 111 -9.90 15.84 6.51
C ARG A 111 -8.94 16.83 7.17
N ALA A 112 -8.87 16.85 8.49
CA ALA A 112 -7.93 17.70 9.22
C ALA A 112 -6.46 17.33 8.93
N LEU A 113 -6.19 16.06 8.63
CA LEU A 113 -4.86 15.55 8.32
C LEU A 113 -4.45 15.72 6.85
N GLU A 114 -5.35 16.14 5.94
CA GLU A 114 -5.07 16.26 4.49
C GLU A 114 -3.84 17.13 4.19
N GLY A 115 -3.60 18.19 4.97
CA GLY A 115 -2.41 19.04 4.79
C GLY A 115 -1.07 18.33 5.03
N ARG A 116 -1.08 17.21 5.77
CA ARG A 116 0.10 16.39 6.08
C ARG A 116 0.27 15.19 5.14
N LEU A 117 -0.72 14.93 4.29
CA LEU A 117 -0.74 13.81 3.35
C LEU A 117 -0.43 14.29 1.94
N ALA A 118 0.12 13.41 1.10
CA ALA A 118 0.23 13.65 -0.34
C ALA A 118 -1.12 13.48 -1.05
N GLY A 119 -1.98 12.62 -0.50
CA GLY A 119 -3.34 12.38 -0.95
C GLY A 119 -3.99 11.22 -0.21
N VAL A 120 -5.29 11.03 -0.43
CA VAL A 120 -6.08 9.96 0.18
C VAL A 120 -6.72 9.10 -0.90
N ALA A 121 -6.31 7.83 -0.98
CA ALA A 121 -6.94 6.82 -1.82
C ALA A 121 -7.87 5.96 -0.96
N ARG A 122 -9.16 5.90 -1.32
CA ARG A 122 -10.15 5.08 -0.62
C ARG A 122 -10.35 3.75 -1.32
N LEU A 123 -10.20 2.66 -0.59
CA LEU A 123 -10.57 1.32 -1.04
C LEU A 123 -11.95 0.97 -0.50
N PRO A 124 -12.86 0.46 -1.34
CA PRO A 124 -14.16 -0.01 -0.88
C PRO A 124 -13.99 -1.24 0.01
N TYR A 125 -15.07 -1.61 0.70
CA TYR A 125 -15.11 -2.88 1.40
C TYR A 125 -15.02 -4.00 0.38
N LEU A 126 -14.05 -4.90 0.56
CA LEU A 126 -13.81 -6.04 -0.32
C LEU A 126 -14.11 -7.32 0.49
N PRO A 127 -15.37 -7.81 0.49
CA PRO A 127 -15.78 -8.95 1.31
C PRO A 127 -14.93 -10.20 1.05
N VAL A 128 -14.47 -10.36 -0.19
CA VAL A 128 -13.64 -11.47 -0.62
C VAL A 128 -12.33 -11.61 0.17
N LEU A 129 -11.79 -10.51 0.70
CA LEU A 129 -10.57 -10.55 1.51
C LEU A 129 -10.75 -11.35 2.81
N ARG A 130 -12.00 -11.59 3.25
CA ARG A 130 -12.29 -12.45 4.41
C ARG A 130 -12.27 -13.94 4.10
N ALA A 131 -12.28 -14.32 2.82
CA ALA A 131 -12.37 -15.71 2.38
C ALA A 131 -11.06 -16.24 1.76
N VAL A 132 -10.20 -15.35 1.28
CA VAL A 132 -8.93 -15.70 0.63
C VAL A 132 -7.81 -15.95 1.63
N LYS A 133 -6.86 -16.81 1.25
CA LYS A 133 -5.70 -17.15 2.07
C LYS A 133 -4.54 -16.18 1.88
N GLY A 134 -4.51 -15.45 0.77
CA GLY A 134 -3.41 -14.57 0.42
C GLY A 134 -3.77 -13.50 -0.61
N PRO A 135 -2.88 -12.51 -0.79
CA PRO A 135 -3.12 -11.40 -1.71
C PRO A 135 -3.12 -11.82 -3.18
N ASP A 136 -2.40 -12.88 -3.56
CA ASP A 136 -2.38 -13.38 -4.94
C ASP A 136 -3.75 -13.92 -5.36
N GLU A 137 -4.37 -14.73 -4.50
CA GLU A 137 -5.74 -15.24 -4.67
C GLU A 137 -6.75 -14.08 -4.70
N ALA A 138 -6.57 -13.06 -3.85
CA ALA A 138 -7.43 -11.88 -3.85
C ALA A 138 -7.44 -11.15 -5.20
N LEU A 139 -6.30 -11.08 -5.88
CA LEU A 139 -6.15 -10.38 -7.16
C LEU A 139 -6.81 -11.11 -8.34
N GLU A 140 -7.29 -12.34 -8.18
CA GLU A 140 -8.08 -13.04 -9.19
C GLU A 140 -9.51 -12.49 -9.30
N TYR A 141 -9.99 -11.82 -8.25
CA TYR A 141 -11.35 -11.31 -8.19
C TYR A 141 -11.49 -9.96 -8.89
N LYS A 142 -12.50 -9.85 -9.76
CA LYS A 142 -12.77 -8.66 -10.58
C LYS A 142 -12.89 -7.37 -9.77
N ASP A 143 -13.56 -7.42 -8.62
CA ASP A 143 -13.74 -6.24 -7.77
C ASP A 143 -12.42 -5.75 -7.17
N VAL A 144 -11.53 -6.68 -6.81
CA VAL A 144 -10.19 -6.39 -6.30
C VAL A 144 -9.33 -5.82 -7.42
N GLN A 145 -9.38 -6.38 -8.63
CA GLN A 145 -8.68 -5.84 -9.81
C GLN A 145 -9.15 -4.42 -10.14
N ALA A 146 -10.46 -4.16 -10.10
CA ALA A 146 -11.03 -2.84 -10.32
C ALA A 146 -10.57 -1.83 -9.26
N ALA A 147 -10.56 -2.24 -7.98
CA ALA A 147 -10.03 -1.44 -6.88
C ALA A 147 -8.53 -1.16 -7.07
N ALA A 148 -7.73 -2.15 -7.49
CA ALA A 148 -6.31 -2.01 -7.75
C ALA A 148 -6.03 -0.99 -8.87
N ALA A 149 -6.78 -1.08 -9.98
CA ALA A 149 -6.67 -0.16 -11.10
C ALA A 149 -7.05 1.28 -10.72
N ARG A 150 -8.05 1.45 -9.84
CA ARG A 150 -8.44 2.76 -9.31
C ARG A 150 -7.38 3.32 -8.35
N LEU A 151 -6.85 2.48 -7.48
CA LEU A 151 -5.81 2.84 -6.51
C LEU A 151 -4.57 3.38 -7.23
N ARG A 152 -4.06 2.63 -8.21
CA ARG A 152 -2.88 3.04 -8.99
C ARG A 152 -3.10 4.37 -9.71
N ARG A 153 -4.23 4.53 -10.40
CA ARG A 153 -4.60 5.80 -11.05
C ARG A 153 -4.60 6.98 -10.08
N THR A 154 -5.18 6.78 -8.90
CA THR A 154 -5.29 7.82 -7.87
C THR A 154 -3.92 8.25 -7.35
N ILE A 155 -3.02 7.30 -7.07
CA ILE A 155 -1.69 7.58 -6.53
C ILE A 155 -0.74 8.11 -7.62
N GLU A 156 -0.84 7.60 -8.85
CA GLU A 156 -0.01 8.05 -9.98
C GLU A 156 -0.50 9.37 -10.61
N GLY A 157 -1.68 9.87 -10.23
CA GLY A 157 -2.26 11.11 -10.78
C GLY A 157 -2.73 10.98 -12.23
N LYS A 158 -3.15 9.77 -12.65
CA LYS A 158 -3.65 9.48 -14.01
C LYS A 158 -5.15 9.19 -14.04
#